data_AF-A0AAW2TRM8-F1
#
_entry.id   AF-A0AAW2TRM8-F1
#
_cell.length_a   1.000
_cell.length_b   1.000
_cell.length_c   1.000
_cell.angle_alpha   90.00
_cell.angle_beta   90.00
_cell.angle_gamma   90.00
#
_symmetry.space_group_name_H-M   'P 1'
#
loop_
_entity.id
_entity.type
_entity.pdbx_description
1 polymer ?
#
loop_
_entity_poly.entity_id
_entity_poly.type
_entity_poly.pdbx_seq_one_letter_code
_entity_poly.pdbx_strand_id
1 'polypeptide(L)'
;FVDQIKEAQTRDPFFLRMLERMKQGKKSNFSIRADGMVVNGERICVPDLEGLRREILRETHNAPIPCILVKTEHQAPAGKLRPLSIPEWKWEKITMDFVIGLPRTLRELVILDRLTKSAHFLPIRLGDSLDKLAELYLSEIVRLH
;
A
#
# COMPACT_ATOMS: atom_id res chain seq x y z
N PHE A 1 -30.33 9.72 -14.40
CA PHE A 1 -29.31 10.53 -13.71
C PHE A 1 -29.08 11.90 -14.33
N VAL A 2 -28.93 12.05 -15.65
CA VAL A 2 -28.60 13.35 -16.26
C VAL A 2 -29.63 14.45 -15.93
N ASP A 3 -30.92 14.15 -16.03
CA ASP A 3 -31.98 15.14 -15.70
C ASP A 3 -31.99 15.53 -14.22
N GLN A 4 -31.77 14.57 -13.32
CA GLN A 4 -31.64 14.81 -11.88
C GLN A 4 -30.40 15.67 -11.55
N ILE A 5 -29.28 15.44 -12.25
CA ILE A 5 -28.08 16.27 -12.11
C ILE A 5 -28.38 17.69 -12.59
N LYS A 6 -29.08 17.84 -13.71
CA LYS A 6 -29.46 19.15 -14.23
C LYS A 6 -30.35 19.90 -13.25
N GLU A 7 -31.37 19.24 -12.71
CA GLU A 7 -32.24 19.82 -11.68
C GLU A 7 -31.43 20.19 -10.42
N ALA A 8 -30.60 19.29 -9.91
CA ALA A 8 -29.75 19.55 -8.75
C ALA A 8 -28.78 20.73 -9.00
N GLN A 9 -28.23 20.86 -10.21
CA GLN A 9 -27.34 21.99 -10.57
C GLN A 9 -28.07 23.34 -10.49
N THR A 10 -29.38 23.38 -10.77
CA THR A 10 -30.17 24.63 -10.65
C THR A 10 -30.48 25.00 -9.20
N ARG A 11 -30.52 24.01 -8.30
CA ARG A 11 -30.83 24.22 -6.87
C ARG A 11 -29.57 24.44 -6.02
N ASP A 12 -28.41 24.01 -6.52
CA ASP A 12 -27.16 24.06 -5.77
C ASP A 12 -26.61 25.49 -5.62
N PRO A 13 -26.40 25.98 -4.38
CA PRO A 13 -25.91 27.33 -4.14
C PRO A 13 -24.53 27.62 -4.74
N PHE A 14 -23.67 26.61 -4.87
CA PHE A 14 -22.35 26.77 -5.48
C PHE A 14 -22.48 27.00 -6.99
N PHE A 15 -23.32 26.22 -7.68
CA PHE A 15 -23.56 26.40 -9.11
C PHE A 15 -24.26 27.72 -9.44
N LEU A 16 -25.25 28.13 -8.63
CA LEU A 16 -25.91 29.43 -8.79
C LEU A 16 -24.93 30.61 -8.66
N ARG A 17 -24.12 30.64 -7.60
CA ARG A 17 -23.09 31.67 -7.40
C ARG A 17 -22.03 31.64 -8.51
N MET A 18 -21.70 30.46 -9.00
CA MET A 18 -20.74 30.30 -10.09
C MET A 18 -21.28 30.86 -11.40
N LEU A 19 -22.55 30.58 -11.74
CA LEU A 19 -23.20 31.10 -12.94
C LEU A 19 -23.26 32.64 -12.93
N GLU A 20 -23.54 33.26 -11.78
CA GLU A 20 -23.49 34.72 -11.63
C GLU A 20 -22.10 35.30 -11.90
N ARG A 21 -21.05 34.67 -11.38
CA ARG A 21 -19.66 35.10 -11.62
C ARG A 21 -19.27 34.98 -13.10
N MET A 22 -19.81 33.99 -13.79
CA MET A 22 -19.60 33.82 -15.24
C MET A 22 -20.33 34.89 -16.05
N LYS A 23 -21.55 35.27 -15.64
CA LYS A 23 -22.27 36.43 -16.22
C LYS A 23 -21.51 37.74 -16.04
N GLN A 24 -20.78 37.88 -14.94
CA GLN A 24 -19.91 39.03 -14.66
C GLN A 24 -18.58 39.00 -15.45
N GLY A 25 -18.42 38.09 -16.40
CA GLY A 25 -17.23 38.00 -17.26
C GLY A 25 -15.99 37.47 -16.54
N LYS A 26 -16.14 36.89 -15.35
CA LYS A 26 -15.01 36.33 -14.61
C LYS A 26 -14.59 35.00 -15.25
N LYS A 27 -13.31 34.91 -15.64
CA LYS A 27 -12.75 33.70 -16.28
C LYS A 27 -12.88 32.50 -15.32
N SER A 28 -13.40 31.40 -15.86
CA SER A 28 -13.75 30.19 -15.14
C SER A 28 -13.44 28.98 -16.03
N ASN A 29 -13.07 27.85 -15.42
CA ASN A 29 -12.86 26.58 -16.14
C ASN A 29 -14.17 25.86 -16.50
N PHE A 30 -15.30 26.39 -16.04
CA PHE A 30 -16.61 25.85 -16.30
C PHE A 30 -17.19 26.45 -17.59
N SER A 31 -18.13 25.74 -18.22
CA SER A 31 -18.91 26.22 -19.35
C SER A 31 -20.33 25.66 -19.29
N ILE A 32 -21.25 26.26 -20.04
CA ILE A 32 -22.64 25.84 -20.10
C ILE A 32 -22.85 25.15 -21.46
N ARG A 33 -23.34 23.92 -21.45
CA ARG A 33 -23.71 23.17 -22.67
C ARG A 33 -24.99 23.74 -23.29
N ALA A 34 -25.27 23.36 -24.53
CA ALA A 34 -26.48 23.78 -25.26
C ALA A 34 -27.80 23.41 -24.54
N ASP A 35 -27.78 22.38 -23.70
CA ASP A 35 -28.91 21.92 -22.88
C ASP A 35 -29.05 22.68 -21.55
N GLY A 36 -28.15 23.63 -21.25
CA GLY A 36 -28.14 24.39 -20.00
C GLY A 36 -27.39 23.73 -18.84
N MET A 37 -26.74 22.56 -19.05
CA MET A 37 -25.95 21.92 -18.00
C MET A 37 -24.57 22.57 -17.82
N VAL A 38 -24.10 22.62 -16.58
CA VAL A 38 -22.75 23.08 -16.26
C VAL A 38 -21.74 21.95 -16.42
N VAL A 39 -20.69 22.21 -17.18
CA VAL A 39 -19.59 21.27 -17.45
C VAL A 39 -18.23 21.90 -17.19
N ASN A 40 -17.23 21.07 -16.92
CA ASN A 40 -15.82 21.47 -16.88
C ASN A 40 -15.08 20.71 -17.99
N GLY A 41 -14.75 21.39 -19.08
CA GLY A 41 -14.38 20.75 -20.34
C GLY A 41 -15.50 19.81 -20.82
N GLU A 42 -15.18 18.52 -20.98
CA GLU A 42 -16.13 17.49 -21.42
C GLU A 42 -16.90 16.82 -20.27
N ARG A 43 -16.59 17.16 -19.00
CA ARG A 43 -17.11 16.46 -17.82
C ARG A 43 -18.34 17.17 -17.25
N ILE A 44 -19.41 16.43 -17.01
CA ILE A 44 -20.61 16.92 -16.31
C ILE A 44 -20.29 17.12 -14.83
N CYS A 45 -20.63 18.28 -14.29
CA CYS A 45 -20.37 18.61 -12.89
C CYS A 45 -21.52 18.09 -12.00
N VAL A 46 -21.26 17.16 -11.10
CA VAL A 46 -22.29 16.62 -10.20
C VAL A 46 -22.34 17.43 -8.89
N PRO A 47 -23.48 18.06 -8.54
CA PRO A 47 -23.65 18.75 -7.26
C PRO A 47 -23.59 17.80 -6.06
N ASP A 48 -23.16 18.33 -4.92
CA ASP A 48 -23.15 17.58 -3.65
C ASP A 48 -24.45 17.83 -2.88
N LEU A 49 -25.56 17.46 -3.50
CA LEU A 49 -26.92 17.61 -2.97
C LEU A 49 -27.59 16.26 -2.80
N GLU A 50 -28.37 16.12 -1.73
CA GLU A 50 -29.34 15.03 -1.52
C GLU A 50 -28.75 13.61 -1.71
N GLY A 51 -27.43 13.44 -1.51
CA GLY A 51 -26.75 12.17 -1.74
C GLY A 51 -26.63 11.74 -3.21
N LEU A 52 -26.98 12.61 -4.17
CA LEU A 52 -26.96 12.31 -5.61
C LEU A 52 -25.60 11.81 -6.08
N ARG A 53 -24.51 12.44 -5.61
CA ARG A 53 -23.14 11.99 -5.90
C ARG A 53 -22.89 10.56 -5.41
N ARG A 54 -23.38 10.22 -4.22
CA ARG A 54 -23.24 8.88 -3.64
C ARG A 54 -24.06 7.86 -4.42
N GLU A 55 -25.24 8.23 -4.88
CA GLU A 55 -26.11 7.37 -5.69
C GLU A 55 -25.48 7.04 -7.04
N ILE A 56 -24.97 8.06 -7.74
CA ILE A 56 -24.26 7.88 -9.02
C ILE A 56 -23.04 6.98 -8.85
N LEU A 57 -22.27 7.18 -7.77
CA LEU A 57 -21.11 6.34 -7.46
C LEU A 57 -21.52 4.90 -7.16
N ARG A 58 -22.63 4.70 -6.43
CA ARG A 58 -23.15 3.37 -6.10
C ARG A 58 -23.60 2.62 -7.34
N GLU A 59 -24.38 3.26 -8.21
CA GLU A 59 -24.79 2.65 -9.48
C GLU A 59 -23.60 2.32 -10.37
N THR A 60 -22.61 3.21 -10.45
CA THR A 60 -21.38 2.95 -11.23
C THR A 60 -20.57 1.80 -10.64
N HIS A 61 -20.52 1.67 -9.31
CA HIS A 61 -19.82 0.59 -8.63
C HIS A 61 -20.55 -0.77 -8.77
N ASN A 62 -21.88 -0.75 -8.78
CA ASN A 62 -22.70 -1.96 -8.91
C ASN A 62 -22.90 -2.39 -10.37
N ALA A 63 -22.66 -1.50 -11.32
CA ALA A 63 -22.59 -1.86 -12.72
C ALA A 63 -21.49 -2.91 -12.92
N PRO A 64 -21.73 -3.96 -13.72
CA PRO A 64 -20.74 -4.99 -14.03
C PRO A 64 -19.70 -4.41 -15.00
N ILE A 65 -18.81 -3.55 -14.48
CA ILE A 65 -17.64 -3.09 -15.22
C ILE A 65 -16.61 -4.23 -15.15
N PRO A 66 -16.02 -4.66 -16.29
CA PRO A 66 -15.06 -5.76 -16.32
C PRO A 66 -13.96 -5.62 -15.27
N CYS A 67 -13.50 -4.38 -15.00
CA CYS A 67 -12.42 -4.10 -14.04
C CYS A 67 -12.74 -4.48 -12.58
N ILE A 68 -14.00 -4.60 -12.17
CA ILE A 68 -14.36 -5.06 -10.82
C ILE A 68 -14.37 -6.60 -10.79
N LEU A 69 -14.79 -7.25 -11.88
CA LEU A 69 -14.83 -8.71 -11.99
C LEU A 69 -13.44 -9.35 -12.15
N VAL A 70 -12.44 -8.62 -12.68
CA VAL A 70 -11.05 -9.09 -12.80
C VAL A 70 -10.11 -8.57 -11.72
N LYS A 71 -10.60 -7.82 -10.73
CA LYS A 71 -9.79 -7.47 -9.55
C LYS A 71 -9.71 -8.66 -8.61
N THR A 72 -8.74 -9.52 -8.86
CA THR A 72 -8.31 -10.56 -7.91
C THR A 72 -7.79 -9.92 -6.61
N GLU A 73 -8.14 -10.49 -5.46
CA GLU A 73 -7.48 -10.18 -4.19
C GLU A 73 -5.97 -10.43 -4.34
N HIS A 74 -5.18 -9.36 -4.35
CA HIS A 74 -3.71 -9.46 -4.43
C HIS A 74 -3.05 -9.75 -3.07
N GLN A 75 -3.85 -9.87 -2.01
CA GLN A 75 -3.36 -10.22 -0.68
C GLN A 75 -4.04 -11.50 -0.22
N ALA A 76 -3.25 -12.54 -0.02
CA ALA A 76 -3.72 -13.69 0.74
C ALA A 76 -4.14 -13.20 2.14
N PRO A 77 -5.25 -13.70 2.72
CA PRO A 77 -5.62 -13.38 4.08
C PRO A 77 -4.45 -13.74 4.99
N ALA A 78 -4.02 -12.78 5.81
CA ALA A 78 -2.92 -12.99 6.74
C ALA A 78 -3.26 -14.16 7.68
N GLY A 79 -2.56 -15.29 7.51
CA GLY A 79 -2.74 -16.46 8.36
C GLY A 79 -2.32 -16.15 9.81
N LYS A 80 -2.87 -16.88 10.78
CA LYS A 80 -2.43 -16.80 12.18
C LYS A 80 -0.98 -17.30 12.27
N LEU A 81 -0.04 -16.38 12.45
CA LEU A 81 1.35 -16.74 12.76
C LEU A 81 1.37 -17.48 14.10
N ARG A 82 2.01 -18.65 14.14
CA ARG A 82 2.27 -19.37 15.40
C ARG A 82 3.59 -18.84 15.98
N PRO A 83 3.55 -18.03 17.06
CA PRO A 83 4.78 -17.55 17.67
C PRO A 83 5.57 -18.73 18.26
N LEU A 84 6.87 -18.75 18.00
CA LEU A 84 7.78 -19.70 18.63
C LEU A 84 7.92 -19.36 20.12
N SER A 85 8.06 -20.39 20.97
CA SER A 85 8.30 -20.17 22.40
C SER A 85 9.54 -19.30 22.63
N ILE A 86 9.41 -18.41 23.62
CA ILE A 86 10.51 -17.55 24.08
C ILE A 86 11.51 -18.47 24.82
N PRO A 87 12.81 -18.40 24.52
CA PRO A 87 13.83 -19.14 25.28
C PRO A 87 13.95 -18.59 26.71
N GLU A 88 14.30 -19.43 27.67
CA GLU A 88 14.51 -19.04 29.08
C GLU A 88 15.94 -18.58 29.32
N TRP A 89 16.89 -19.10 28.55
CA TRP A 89 18.31 -18.83 28.73
C TRP A 89 18.96 -18.23 27.48
N LYS A 90 19.99 -17.40 27.69
CA LYS A 90 20.84 -16.89 26.61
C LYS A 90 21.47 -18.09 25.89
N TRP A 91 21.55 -18.05 24.57
CA TRP A 91 22.16 -19.11 23.75
C TRP A 91 21.41 -20.45 23.74
N GLU A 92 20.22 -20.55 24.35
CA GLU A 92 19.38 -21.76 24.31
C GLU A 92 18.79 -22.00 22.91
N LYS A 93 18.33 -20.94 22.24
CA LYS A 93 17.82 -21.01 20.88
C LYS A 93 18.49 -19.94 20.04
N ILE A 94 19.34 -20.39 19.12
CA ILE A 94 20.00 -19.55 18.13
C ILE A 94 19.37 -19.73 16.76
N THR A 95 19.46 -18.70 15.94
CA THR A 95 19.13 -18.78 14.51
C THR A 95 20.37 -18.40 13.71
N MET A 96 20.64 -19.16 12.65
CA MET A 96 21.78 -18.97 11.76
C MET A 96 21.26 -18.70 10.36
N ASP A 97 21.81 -17.69 9.68
CA ASP A 97 21.44 -17.37 8.30
C ASP A 97 22.62 -16.81 7.50
N PHE A 98 22.58 -16.97 6.18
CA PHE A 98 23.63 -16.51 5.27
C PHE A 98 23.22 -15.21 4.59
N VAL A 99 23.98 -14.15 4.82
CA VAL A 99 23.81 -12.89 4.09
C VAL A 99 24.70 -12.93 2.85
N ILE A 100 24.07 -13.03 1.69
CA ILE A 100 24.72 -13.03 0.37
C ILE A 100 24.21 -11.86 -0.49
N GLY A 101 25.04 -11.40 -1.43
CA GLY A 101 24.61 -10.42 -2.45
C GLY A 101 24.75 -8.95 -2.09
N LEU A 102 25.50 -8.59 -1.04
CA LEU A 102 25.78 -7.19 -0.72
C LEU A 102 26.84 -6.58 -1.68
N PRO A 103 26.62 -5.35 -2.18
CA PRO A 103 27.56 -4.65 -3.06
C PRO A 103 28.75 -4.11 -2.26
N ARG A 104 29.67 -5.02 -1.91
CA ARG A 104 31.09 -4.86 -1.53
C ARG A 104 31.50 -6.11 -0.73
N THR A 105 31.78 -7.19 -1.46
CA THR A 105 32.74 -8.26 -1.11
C THR A 105 32.68 -8.98 0.25
N LEU A 106 31.66 -8.77 1.09
CA LEU A 106 31.48 -9.50 2.35
C LEU A 106 30.28 -10.44 2.25
N ARG A 107 30.56 -11.71 2.52
CA ARG A 107 29.57 -12.77 2.72
C ARG A 107 29.70 -13.18 4.17
N GLU A 108 28.58 -13.20 4.88
CA GLU A 108 28.60 -13.35 6.33
C GLU A 108 27.60 -14.43 6.74
N LEU A 109 28.01 -15.26 7.69
CA LEU A 109 27.12 -16.10 8.48
C LEU A 109 26.69 -15.29 9.70
N VAL A 110 25.40 -15.00 9.78
CA VAL A 110 24.79 -14.27 10.89
C VAL A 110 24.26 -15.27 11.90
N ILE A 111 24.64 -15.09 13.15
CA ILE A 111 24.23 -15.93 14.27
C ILE A 111 23.55 -15.05 15.29
N LEU A 112 22.27 -15.32 15.53
CA LEU A 112 21.40 -14.54 16.39
C LEU A 112 21.00 -15.34 17.62
N ASP A 113 21.21 -14.79 18.80
CA ASP A 113 20.58 -15.27 20.03
C ASP A 113 19.13 -14.78 20.08
N ARG A 114 18.15 -15.71 20.08
CA ARG A 114 16.74 -15.34 20.00
C ARG A 114 16.24 -14.58 21.22
N LEU A 115 16.87 -14.79 22.39
CA LEU A 115 16.48 -14.14 23.65
C LEU A 115 16.98 -12.70 23.72
N THR A 116 18.29 -12.49 23.61
CA THR A 116 18.89 -11.15 23.75
C THR A 116 18.85 -10.31 22.49
N LYS A 117 18.56 -10.93 21.33
CA LYS A 117 18.68 -10.31 20.00
C LYS A 117 20.11 -9.88 19.64
N SER A 118 21.11 -10.39 20.35
CA SER A 118 22.52 -10.18 20.00
C SER A 118 22.86 -10.93 18.71
N ALA A 119 23.60 -10.27 17.82
CA ALA A 119 24.00 -10.80 16.51
C ALA A 119 25.52 -10.90 16.42
N HIS A 120 26.01 -12.02 15.90
CA HIS A 120 27.41 -12.19 15.53
C HIS A 120 27.50 -12.38 14.02
N PHE A 121 28.45 -11.70 13.39
CA PHE A 121 28.68 -11.74 11.95
C PHE A 121 30.02 -12.40 11.71
N LEU A 122 30.00 -13.60 11.13
CA LEU A 122 31.20 -14.35 10.82
C LEU A 122 31.50 -14.23 9.32
N PRO A 123 32.68 -13.76 8.91
CA PRO A 123 33.05 -13.73 7.51
C PRO A 123 33.24 -15.15 6.97
N ILE A 124 32.61 -15.47 5.84
CA ILE A 124 32.65 -16.80 5.22
C ILE A 124 32.96 -16.73 3.73
N ARG A 125 33.41 -17.84 3.13
CA ARG A 125 33.58 -17.98 1.68
C ARG A 125 32.49 -18.88 1.09
N LEU A 126 32.09 -18.57 -0.15
CA LEU A 126 31.16 -19.41 -0.88
C LEU A 126 31.82 -20.77 -1.18
N GLY A 127 31.22 -21.86 -0.70
CA GLY A 127 31.76 -23.20 -0.83
C GLY A 127 32.61 -23.67 0.35
N ASP A 128 32.68 -22.90 1.45
CA ASP A 128 33.20 -23.46 2.71
C ASP A 128 32.36 -24.70 3.12
N SER A 129 33.04 -25.77 3.51
CA SER A 129 32.38 -27.00 3.98
C SER A 129 31.69 -26.76 5.32
N LEU A 130 30.71 -27.61 5.64
CA LEU A 130 30.02 -27.58 6.93
C LEU A 130 31.00 -27.76 8.10
N ASP A 131 32.02 -28.62 7.96
CA ASP A 131 33.02 -28.84 9.00
C ASP A 131 33.78 -27.56 9.32
N LYS A 132 34.17 -26.82 8.29
CA LYS A 132 34.88 -25.55 8.46
C LYS A 132 33.99 -24.48 9.07
N LEU A 133 32.70 -24.45 8.71
CA LEU A 133 31.73 -23.54 9.34
C LEU A 133 31.51 -23.90 10.81
N ALA A 134 31.48 -25.20 11.16
CA ALA A 134 31.38 -25.66 12.54
C ALA A 134 32.61 -25.28 13.35
N GLU A 135 33.81 -25.43 12.80
CA GLU A 135 35.06 -24.98 13.43
C GLU A 135 35.04 -23.46 13.68
N LEU A 136 34.60 -22.66 12.70
CA LEU A 136 34.43 -21.21 12.86
C LEU A 136 33.40 -20.89 13.95
N TYR A 137 32.28 -21.60 14.00
CA TYR A 137 31.27 -21.40 15.03
C TYR A 137 31.83 -21.67 16.43
N LEU A 138 32.57 -22.76 16.61
CA LEU A 138 33.16 -23.12 17.90
C LEU A 138 34.22 -22.11 18.34
N SER A 139 35.11 -21.73 17.41
CA SER A 139 36.23 -20.82 17.70
C SER A 139 35.83 -19.37 17.94
N GLU A 140 34.79 -18.89 17.26
CA GLU A 140 34.36 -17.49 17.32
C GLU A 140 33.17 -17.24 18.25
N ILE A 141 32.23 -18.20 18.37
CA ILE A 141 30.99 -17.99 19.15
C ILE A 141 31.03 -18.76 20.46
N VAL A 142 31.28 -20.07 20.42
CA VAL A 142 31.27 -20.90 21.65
C VAL A 142 32.41 -20.49 22.58
N ARG A 143 33.55 -20.05 22.06
CA ARG A 143 34.63 -19.51 22.90
C ARG A 143 34.21 -18.28 23.74
N LEU A 144 33.20 -17.53 23.32
CA LEU A 144 32.77 -16.30 24.00
C LEU A 144 31.72 -16.54 25.09
N HIS A 145 31.18 -17.76 25.21
CA HIS A 145 30.00 -18.07 26.04
C HIS A 145 30.15 -19.39 26.79
#